data_AF-A0A452QUZ2-F1
#
_entry.id   AF-A0A452QUZ2-F1
#
_cell.length_a   1.000
_cell.length_b   1.000
_cell.length_c   1.000
_cell.angle_alpha   90.00
_cell.angle_beta   90.00
_cell.angle_gamma   90.00
#
_symmetry.space_group_name_H-M   'P 1'
#
loop_
_entity.id
_entity.type
_entity.pdbx_description
1 polymer ?
#
loop_
_entity_poly.entity_id
_entity_poly.type
_entity_poly.pdbx_seq_one_letter_code
_entity_poly.pdbx_strand_id
1 'polypeptide(L)'
;VATFALTNAAPMSPSFRQRWYRNLNSLMERALSPQCAGGEDLYIVTGAVPSERKLKDRVAVPASVWLAACCAAPGGGWAMGFVQHARDGDVIEDVMVGELEKLLPFKPRLFQGNCGGTEQDTERMKKILEVVNQVQDEERAVQTKEGARPLSSTKGPASAPTPEPAEERRSFLGKVMSFLATPVIRLFQLLYYVAVGILKNVMWVLWFLTKQVFNGVESCLYRLGSATMSYFLAIGEELASIPWKVLKVVVKIIRAILRILCCLLKAVCRVLGIPVRVLVDVATFPMHTIGAAPIVCKDIAVGLGGAISLLFDAAFGTMGSLFQVIFSICKRIGYRVTFDNSGEL
;
A
#
# COMPACT_ATOMS: atom_id res chain seq x y z
N VAL A 1 -3.51 -33.76 27.62
CA VAL A 1 -4.14 -32.53 27.12
C VAL A 1 -5.47 -32.35 27.84
N ALA A 2 -5.66 -31.24 28.57
CA ALA A 2 -6.82 -30.98 29.42
C ALA A 2 -7.99 -30.26 28.69
N THR A 3 -7.91 -30.09 27.37
CA THR A 3 -8.85 -29.28 26.58
C THR A 3 -10.25 -29.89 26.44
N PHE A 4 -10.41 -31.18 26.71
CA PHE A 4 -11.70 -31.89 26.65
C PHE A 4 -12.50 -31.84 27.96
N ALA A 5 -11.98 -31.19 29.01
CA ALA A 5 -12.70 -31.02 30.26
C ALA A 5 -13.92 -30.12 30.05
N LEU A 6 -15.04 -30.43 30.72
CA LEU A 6 -16.27 -29.63 30.64
C LEU A 6 -16.09 -28.20 31.18
N THR A 7 -15.07 -27.95 32.00
CA THR A 7 -14.68 -26.61 32.46
C THR A 7 -14.15 -25.72 31.34
N ASN A 8 -13.81 -26.30 30.18
CA ASN A 8 -13.37 -25.59 28.97
C ASN A 8 -14.39 -25.73 27.82
N ALA A 9 -15.65 -26.05 28.13
CA ALA A 9 -16.70 -26.25 27.15
C ALA A 9 -17.88 -25.30 27.39
N ALA A 10 -18.42 -24.73 26.31
CA ALA A 10 -19.65 -23.97 26.32
C ALA A 10 -20.67 -24.62 25.36
N PRO A 11 -21.94 -24.78 25.78
CA PRO A 11 -22.96 -25.38 24.92
C PRO A 11 -23.33 -24.41 23.79
N MET A 12 -23.21 -24.84 22.53
CA MET A 12 -23.50 -24.03 21.35
C MET A 12 -24.34 -24.83 20.35
N SER A 13 -25.16 -24.15 19.55
CA SER A 13 -25.84 -24.81 18.42
C SER A 13 -24.80 -25.30 17.40
N PRO A 14 -25.09 -26.36 16.63
CA PRO A 14 -24.15 -26.87 15.63
C PRO A 14 -23.72 -25.83 14.59
N SER A 15 -24.67 -25.01 14.13
CA SER A 15 -24.41 -23.92 13.18
C SER A 15 -23.49 -22.87 13.77
N PHE A 16 -23.79 -22.37 14.96
CA PHE A 16 -23.00 -21.34 15.63
C PHE A 16 -21.57 -21.81 15.93
N ARG A 17 -21.43 -23.04 16.43
CA ARG A 17 -20.11 -23.64 16.69
C ARG A 17 -19.27 -23.75 15.42
N GLN A 18 -19.87 -24.14 14.30
CA GLN A 18 -19.15 -24.25 13.02
C GLN A 18 -18.71 -22.88 12.50
N ARG A 19 -19.59 -21.87 12.56
CA ARG A 19 -19.27 -20.49 12.16
C ARG A 19 -18.14 -19.92 13.01
N TRP A 20 -18.27 -19.98 14.33
CA TRP A 20 -17.25 -19.51 15.27
C TRP A 20 -15.90 -20.20 15.02
N TYR A 21 -15.89 -21.53 14.90
CA TYR A 21 -14.64 -22.28 14.66
C TYR A 21 -13.99 -21.90 13.34
N ARG A 22 -14.76 -21.78 12.25
CA ARG A 22 -14.25 -21.39 10.94
C ARG A 22 -13.65 -19.98 10.96
N ASN A 23 -14.39 -19.02 11.53
CA ASN A 23 -13.95 -17.64 11.62
C ASN A 23 -12.69 -17.51 12.48
N LEU A 24 -12.67 -18.15 13.65
CA LEU A 24 -11.50 -18.15 14.52
C LEU A 24 -10.28 -18.78 13.87
N ASN A 25 -10.42 -19.96 13.25
CA ASN A 25 -9.28 -20.62 12.61
C ASN A 25 -8.69 -19.73 11.51
N SER A 26 -9.58 -19.12 10.72
CA SER A 26 -9.20 -18.14 9.71
C SER A 26 -8.48 -16.93 10.29
N LEU A 27 -9.00 -16.33 11.38
CA LEU A 27 -8.35 -15.19 12.02
C LEU A 27 -6.99 -15.55 12.59
N MET A 28 -6.85 -16.73 13.19
CA MET A 28 -5.57 -17.19 13.72
C MET A 28 -4.54 -17.38 12.61
N GLU A 29 -4.89 -18.12 11.56
CA GLU A 29 -3.97 -18.46 10.48
C GLU A 29 -3.65 -17.27 9.57
N ARG A 30 -4.65 -16.44 9.24
CA ARG A 30 -4.51 -15.37 8.24
C ARG A 30 -4.17 -14.01 8.85
N ALA A 31 -4.52 -13.74 10.11
CA ALA A 31 -4.39 -12.41 10.72
C ALA A 31 -3.48 -12.40 11.95
N LEU A 32 -3.81 -13.15 13.01
CA LEU A 32 -3.22 -12.96 14.33
C LEU A 32 -1.79 -13.53 14.41
N SER A 33 -1.58 -14.79 14.02
CA SER A 33 -0.25 -15.42 14.06
C SER A 33 0.76 -14.74 13.11
N PRO A 34 0.42 -14.41 11.84
CA PRO A 34 1.35 -13.72 10.94
C PRO A 34 1.78 -12.34 11.43
N GLN A 35 0.90 -11.62 12.14
CA GLN A 35 1.19 -10.28 12.67
C GLN A 35 1.83 -10.32 14.07
N CYS A 36 2.13 -11.52 14.59
CA CYS A 36 2.73 -11.71 15.90
C CYS A 36 3.88 -12.73 15.90
N ALA A 37 4.94 -12.44 15.13
CA ALA A 37 6.16 -13.28 15.09
C ALA A 37 5.88 -14.77 14.82
N GLY A 38 4.87 -15.07 13.99
CA GLY A 38 4.46 -16.45 13.69
C GLY A 38 3.61 -17.12 14.77
N GLY A 39 3.20 -16.38 15.81
CA GLY A 39 2.37 -16.85 16.92
C GLY A 39 3.11 -17.08 18.23
N GLU A 40 4.45 -16.95 18.26
CA GLU A 40 5.27 -17.23 19.46
C GLU A 40 4.95 -16.28 20.63
N ASP A 41 4.66 -15.00 20.33
CA ASP A 41 4.35 -13.96 21.31
C ASP A 41 2.83 -13.66 21.39
N LEU A 42 1.99 -14.56 20.86
CA LEU A 42 0.53 -14.38 20.79
C LEU A 42 -0.15 -14.98 22.01
N TYR A 43 -0.81 -14.13 22.79
CA TYR A 43 -1.60 -14.50 23.95
C TYR A 43 -3.09 -14.34 23.67
N ILE A 44 -3.85 -15.36 24.03
CA ILE A 44 -5.29 -15.44 23.74
C ILE A 44 -6.04 -15.64 25.04
N VAL A 45 -7.08 -14.83 25.23
CA VAL A 45 -8.10 -15.03 26.25
C VAL A 45 -9.43 -15.16 25.54
N THR A 46 -10.23 -16.16 25.86
CA THR A 46 -11.55 -16.36 25.25
C THR A 46 -12.57 -16.72 26.30
N GLY A 47 -13.83 -16.43 26.01
CA GLY A 47 -14.92 -16.75 26.90
C GLY A 47 -16.27 -16.66 26.23
N ALA A 48 -17.30 -16.89 27.03
CA ALA A 48 -18.69 -16.84 26.63
C ALA A 48 -19.45 -15.89 27.56
N VAL A 49 -20.32 -15.06 26.98
CA VAL A 49 -21.28 -14.26 27.73
C VAL A 49 -22.54 -15.10 27.93
N PRO A 50 -22.95 -15.41 29.17
CA PRO A 50 -24.13 -16.25 29.41
C PRO A 50 -25.41 -15.54 28.97
N SER A 51 -26.36 -16.31 28.43
CA SER A 51 -27.75 -15.85 28.26
C SER A 51 -28.64 -16.35 29.38
N GLU A 52 -29.90 -15.91 29.39
CA GLU A 52 -30.95 -16.43 30.27
C GLU A 52 -31.30 -17.91 29.99
N ARG A 53 -30.99 -18.42 28.80
CA ARG A 53 -31.30 -19.81 28.42
C ARG A 53 -30.30 -20.75 29.09
N LYS A 54 -30.79 -21.78 29.77
CA LYS A 54 -29.96 -22.79 30.45
C LYS A 54 -30.27 -24.20 29.96
N LEU A 55 -29.22 -25.00 29.77
CA LEU A 55 -29.32 -26.42 29.51
C LEU A 55 -29.51 -27.14 30.85
N LYS A 56 -30.66 -27.82 31.00
CA LYS A 56 -31.05 -28.54 32.21
C LYS A 56 -30.92 -27.69 33.48
N ASP A 57 -31.22 -26.39 33.38
CA ASP A 57 -31.13 -25.39 34.46
C ASP A 57 -29.76 -25.25 35.16
N ARG A 58 -28.70 -25.84 34.58
CA ARG A 58 -27.36 -25.87 35.18
C ARG A 58 -26.33 -25.07 34.40
N VAL A 59 -26.34 -25.17 33.07
CA VAL A 59 -25.31 -24.56 32.22
C VAL A 59 -25.95 -23.53 31.30
N ALA A 60 -25.57 -22.26 31.42
CA ALA A 60 -26.08 -21.22 30.53
C ALA A 60 -25.61 -21.44 29.09
N VAL A 61 -26.53 -21.32 28.14
CA VAL A 61 -26.22 -21.23 26.72
C VAL A 61 -25.71 -19.81 26.44
N PRO A 62 -24.57 -19.63 25.76
CA PRO A 62 -24.02 -18.30 25.51
C PRO A 62 -24.96 -17.44 24.66
N ALA A 63 -25.07 -16.16 25.01
CA ALA A 63 -25.65 -15.12 24.15
C ALA A 63 -24.64 -14.70 23.07
N SER A 64 -23.37 -14.64 23.44
CA SER A 64 -22.24 -14.37 22.55
C SER A 64 -20.99 -15.07 23.05
N VAL A 65 -20.03 -15.26 22.16
CA VAL A 65 -18.67 -15.72 22.47
C VAL A 65 -17.70 -14.63 22.07
N TRP A 66 -16.57 -14.57 22.75
CA TRP A 66 -15.58 -13.53 22.53
C TRP A 66 -14.16 -14.07 22.63
N LEU A 67 -13.25 -13.36 21.99
CA LEU A 67 -11.83 -13.62 22.02
C LEU A 67 -11.08 -12.30 22.10
N ALA A 68 -10.15 -12.19 23.04
CA ALA A 68 -9.19 -11.12 23.13
C ALA A 68 -7.81 -11.70 22.77
N ALA A 69 -7.10 -11.01 21.88
CA ALA A 69 -5.77 -11.37 21.43
C ALA A 69 -4.79 -10.24 21.77
N CYS A 70 -3.60 -10.62 22.21
CA CYS A 70 -2.52 -9.73 22.62
C CYS A 70 -1.22 -10.25 22.02
N CYS A 71 -0.50 -9.38 21.31
CA CYS A 71 0.83 -9.68 20.82
C CYS A 71 1.86 -8.91 21.64
N ALA A 72 2.71 -9.64 22.38
CA ALA A 72 3.75 -9.05 23.23
C ALA A 72 5.12 -8.97 22.55
N ALA A 73 5.14 -8.89 21.21
CA ALA A 73 6.38 -8.89 20.43
C ALA A 73 7.28 -7.68 20.76
N PRO A 74 8.61 -7.88 20.80
CA PRO A 74 9.56 -6.78 21.02
C PRO A 74 9.50 -5.77 19.87
N GLY A 75 9.42 -4.47 20.20
CA GLY A 75 9.37 -3.38 19.22
C GLY A 75 7.98 -2.82 18.91
N GLY A 76 6.94 -3.26 19.61
CA GLY A 76 5.58 -2.69 19.52
C GLY A 76 4.52 -3.78 19.60
N GLY A 77 3.71 -3.76 20.65
CA GLY A 77 2.61 -4.70 20.85
C GLY A 77 1.29 -4.19 20.30
N TRP A 78 0.33 -5.09 20.13
CA TRP A 78 -1.04 -4.76 19.78
C TRP A 78 -2.00 -5.65 20.55
N ALA A 79 -3.23 -5.18 20.73
CA ALA A 79 -4.28 -5.97 21.34
C ALA A 79 -5.64 -5.67 20.71
N MET A 80 -6.41 -6.71 20.43
CA MET A 80 -7.71 -6.61 19.78
C MET A 80 -8.71 -7.58 20.41
N GLY A 81 -9.98 -7.22 20.36
CA GLY A 81 -11.10 -8.04 20.77
C GLY A 81 -11.94 -8.44 19.57
N PHE A 82 -12.56 -9.61 19.67
CA PHE A 82 -13.49 -10.15 18.70
C PHE A 82 -14.72 -10.68 19.43
N VAL A 83 -15.91 -10.39 18.94
CA VAL A 83 -17.18 -10.84 19.53
C VAL A 83 -18.03 -11.45 18.42
N GLN A 84 -18.65 -12.60 18.70
CA GLN A 84 -19.66 -13.15 17.81
C GLN A 84 -20.92 -13.50 18.60
N HIS A 85 -22.04 -12.95 18.17
CA HIS A 85 -23.35 -13.20 18.78
C HIS A 85 -23.95 -14.51 18.27
N ALA A 86 -24.72 -15.19 19.12
CA ALA A 86 -25.28 -16.50 18.83
C ALA A 86 -26.48 -16.48 17.87
N ARG A 87 -26.95 -15.30 17.42
CA ARG A 87 -28.09 -15.21 16.50
C ARG A 87 -27.65 -15.56 15.08
N ASP A 88 -28.59 -16.11 14.30
CA ASP A 88 -28.36 -16.39 12.90
C ASP A 88 -28.33 -15.08 12.11
N GLY A 89 -27.29 -14.90 11.28
CA GLY A 89 -27.02 -13.65 10.57
C GLY A 89 -25.88 -12.82 11.17
N ASP A 90 -25.61 -12.96 12.47
CA ASP A 90 -24.59 -12.14 13.13
C ASP A 90 -23.18 -12.61 12.74
N VAL A 91 -22.37 -11.67 12.26
CA VAL A 91 -20.97 -11.88 11.89
C VAL A 91 -20.05 -11.65 13.08
N ILE A 92 -18.79 -12.09 12.96
CA ILE A 92 -17.76 -11.75 13.92
C ILE A 92 -17.42 -10.25 13.85
N GLU A 93 -17.49 -9.56 14.99
CA GLU A 93 -17.21 -8.13 15.12
C GLU A 93 -15.82 -7.94 15.74
N ASP A 94 -15.02 -7.07 15.17
CA ASP A 94 -13.78 -6.56 15.78
C ASP A 94 -14.07 -5.36 16.68
N VAL A 95 -13.43 -5.34 17.84
CA VAL A 95 -13.54 -4.27 18.83
C VAL A 95 -12.18 -3.99 19.46
N MET A 96 -11.98 -2.78 19.95
CA MET A 96 -10.84 -2.49 20.81
C MET A 96 -10.99 -3.23 22.14
N VAL A 97 -9.88 -3.66 22.76
CA VAL A 97 -9.93 -4.41 24.03
C VAL A 97 -10.68 -3.62 25.12
N GLY A 98 -10.46 -2.31 25.23
CA GLY A 98 -11.19 -1.48 26.20
C GLY A 98 -12.70 -1.39 25.95
N GLU A 99 -13.15 -1.55 24.70
CA GLU A 99 -14.58 -1.66 24.39
C GLU A 99 -15.11 -3.07 24.69
N LEU A 100 -14.32 -4.11 24.39
CA LEU A 100 -14.65 -5.48 24.79
C LEU A 100 -14.87 -5.58 26.30
N GLU A 101 -13.97 -5.03 27.11
CA GLU A 101 -14.11 -5.00 28.58
C GLU A 101 -15.44 -4.41 29.04
N LYS A 102 -15.93 -3.36 28.36
CA LYS A 102 -17.23 -2.74 28.68
C LYS A 102 -18.42 -3.61 28.28
N LEU A 103 -18.28 -4.40 27.22
CA LEU A 103 -19.29 -5.35 26.74
C LEU A 103 -19.39 -6.60 27.62
N LEU A 104 -18.30 -6.98 28.29
CA LEU A 104 -18.26 -8.19 29.10
C LEU A 104 -18.96 -8.02 30.47
N PRO A 105 -19.63 -9.08 30.96
CA PRO A 105 -20.13 -9.12 32.33
C PRO A 105 -18.99 -8.85 33.32
N PHE A 106 -19.28 -8.10 34.38
CA PHE A 106 -18.33 -7.75 35.44
C PHE A 106 -17.15 -6.85 35.04
N LYS A 107 -17.08 -6.40 33.78
CA LYS A 107 -16.08 -5.43 33.28
C LYS A 107 -14.64 -5.79 33.68
N PRO A 108 -14.16 -6.98 33.26
CA PRO A 108 -12.81 -7.43 33.60
C PRO A 108 -11.77 -6.48 33.01
N ARG A 109 -10.57 -6.48 33.58
CA ARG A 109 -9.38 -5.85 32.98
C ARG A 109 -8.59 -6.92 32.26
N LEU A 110 -8.66 -6.93 30.94
CA LEU A 110 -7.94 -7.84 30.06
C LEU A 110 -6.51 -7.32 29.85
N PHE A 111 -5.53 -8.22 29.84
CA PHE A 111 -4.11 -7.91 29.62
C PHE A 111 -3.54 -6.81 30.52
N GLN A 112 -3.90 -6.80 31.81
CA GLN A 112 -3.42 -5.79 32.74
C GLN A 112 -1.88 -5.73 32.77
N GLY A 113 -1.32 -4.59 32.35
CA GLY A 113 0.11 -4.30 32.43
C GLY A 113 0.94 -4.65 31.19
N ASN A 114 0.38 -5.26 30.13
CA ASN A 114 1.07 -5.58 28.86
C ASN A 114 0.09 -5.58 27.67
N CYS A 115 0.60 -5.56 26.44
CA CYS A 115 -0.19 -5.56 25.19
C CYS A 115 -1.23 -4.44 25.07
N GLY A 116 -0.76 -3.24 24.73
CA GLY A 116 -1.62 -2.08 24.50
C GLY A 116 -1.61 -1.09 25.66
N GLY A 117 -0.41 -0.62 26.02
CA GLY A 117 -0.24 0.66 26.71
C GLY A 117 -0.64 1.84 25.80
N THR A 118 0.04 2.97 25.90
CA THR A 118 -0.29 4.20 25.15
C THR A 118 0.04 4.15 23.65
N GLU A 119 0.86 3.20 23.19
CA GLU A 119 1.27 3.08 21.79
C GLU A 119 1.00 1.66 21.27
N GLN A 120 -0.01 1.53 20.41
CA GLN A 120 -0.33 0.29 19.70
C GLN A 120 0.24 0.33 18.28
N ASP A 121 0.70 -0.81 17.77
CA ASP A 121 1.15 -0.93 16.38
C ASP A 121 -0.05 -0.86 15.40
N THR A 122 -0.39 0.37 15.02
CA THR A 122 -1.52 0.68 14.13
C THR A 122 -1.38 0.05 12.75
N GLU A 123 -0.16 -0.20 12.26
CA GLU A 123 0.05 -0.81 10.94
C GLU A 123 -0.34 -2.28 10.97
N ARG A 124 0.10 -3.02 12.00
CA ARG A 124 -0.28 -4.43 12.19
C ARG A 124 -1.76 -4.59 12.45
N MET A 125 -2.34 -3.72 13.28
CA MET A 125 -3.79 -3.70 13.52
C MET A 125 -4.56 -3.47 12.21
N LYS A 126 -4.12 -2.54 11.36
CA LYS A 126 -4.76 -2.29 10.06
C LYS A 126 -4.75 -3.54 9.16
N LYS A 127 -3.64 -4.29 9.14
CA LYS A 127 -3.54 -5.56 8.40
C LYS A 127 -4.49 -6.62 8.98
N ILE A 128 -4.62 -6.69 10.31
CA ILE A 128 -5.58 -7.59 10.96
C ILE A 128 -7.02 -7.22 10.56
N LEU A 129 -7.37 -5.94 10.62
CA LEU A 129 -8.70 -5.44 10.23
C LEU A 129 -9.05 -5.75 8.78
N GLU A 130 -8.09 -5.65 7.87
CA GLU A 130 -8.30 -6.01 6.46
C GLU A 130 -8.70 -7.48 6.31
N VAL A 131 -8.00 -8.39 7.01
CA VAL A 131 -8.34 -9.82 6.99
C VAL A 131 -9.68 -10.07 7.69
N VAL A 132 -9.99 -9.37 8.78
CA VAL A 132 -11.28 -9.49 9.47
C VAL A 132 -12.43 -9.13 8.53
N ASN A 133 -12.30 -8.03 7.78
CA ASN A 133 -13.31 -7.64 6.79
C ASN A 133 -13.53 -8.72 5.74
N GLN A 134 -12.46 -9.35 5.23
CA GLN A 134 -12.57 -10.47 4.30
C GLN A 134 -13.32 -11.68 4.92
N VAL A 135 -13.04 -12.00 6.19
CA VAL A 135 -13.73 -13.09 6.91
C VAL A 135 -15.22 -12.78 7.09
N GLN A 136 -15.56 -11.55 7.46
CA GLN A 136 -16.95 -11.11 7.57
C GLN A 136 -17.68 -11.22 6.23
N ASP A 137 -17.06 -10.80 5.13
CA ASP A 137 -17.65 -10.86 3.80
C ASP A 137 -17.81 -12.30 3.29
N GLU A 138 -16.85 -13.18 3.55
CA GLU A 138 -16.95 -14.61 3.29
C GLU A 138 -18.12 -15.24 4.06
N GLU A 139 -18.32 -14.88 5.32
CA GLU A 139 -19.44 -15.36 6.14
C GLU A 139 -20.79 -14.90 5.57
N ARG A 140 -20.92 -13.61 5.24
CA ARG A 140 -22.14 -13.04 4.62
C ARG A 140 -22.47 -13.74 3.29
N ALA A 141 -21.46 -14.02 2.48
CA ALA A 141 -21.64 -14.70 1.19
C ALA A 141 -22.11 -16.16 1.36
N VAL A 142 -21.62 -16.86 2.38
CA VAL A 142 -22.06 -18.24 2.70
C VAL A 142 -23.52 -18.25 3.17
N GLN A 143 -23.89 -17.34 4.07
CA GLN A 143 -25.27 -17.24 4.57
C GLN A 143 -26.28 -16.94 3.46
N THR A 144 -25.92 -16.04 2.53
CA THR A 144 -26.78 -15.70 1.37
C THR A 144 -27.03 -16.91 0.46
N LYS A 145 -26.02 -17.77 0.27
CA LYS A 145 -26.14 -18.99 -0.55
C LYS A 145 -26.97 -20.07 0.13
N GLU A 146 -26.94 -20.14 1.45
CA GLU A 146 -27.67 -21.15 2.24
C GLU A 146 -29.17 -20.82 2.35
N GLY A 147 -29.52 -19.53 2.43
CA GLY A 147 -30.92 -19.08 2.38
C GLY A 147 -31.63 -19.29 1.04
N ALA A 148 -30.89 -19.54 -0.05
CA ALA A 148 -31.41 -19.65 -1.41
C ALA A 148 -31.71 -21.09 -1.89
N ARG A 149 -31.52 -22.13 -1.07
CA ARG A 149 -31.82 -23.53 -1.46
C ARG A 149 -33.27 -23.94 -1.11
N PRO A 150 -34.11 -24.39 -2.07
CA PRO A 150 -35.43 -24.92 -1.75
C PRO A 150 -35.36 -26.36 -1.23
N LEU A 151 -36.20 -26.65 -0.23
CA LEU A 151 -36.40 -27.95 0.41
C LEU A 151 -37.19 -28.90 -0.53
N SER A 152 -36.58 -29.95 -1.08
CA SER A 152 -37.29 -30.93 -1.93
C SER A 152 -37.61 -32.24 -1.21
N SER A 153 -38.91 -32.54 -1.19
CA SER A 153 -39.54 -33.73 -0.60
C SER A 153 -39.56 -34.91 -1.56
N THR A 154 -39.37 -36.10 -0.99
CA THR A 154 -39.39 -37.45 -1.56
C THR A 154 -40.70 -37.83 -2.27
N LYS A 155 -40.65 -38.60 -3.38
CA LYS A 155 -41.82 -39.27 -4.00
C LYS A 155 -41.40 -40.64 -4.58
N GLY A 156 -42.11 -41.72 -4.23
CA GLY A 156 -41.92 -43.08 -4.74
C GLY A 156 -42.85 -43.43 -5.93
N PRO A 157 -42.68 -44.60 -6.61
CA PRO A 157 -43.47 -44.96 -7.79
C PRO A 157 -44.45 -46.13 -7.58
N ALA A 158 -45.50 -46.17 -8.41
CA ALA A 158 -46.52 -47.23 -8.48
C ALA A 158 -46.62 -47.85 -9.90
N SER A 159 -46.59 -49.19 -9.93
CA SER A 159 -47.29 -50.24 -10.72
C SER A 159 -47.75 -50.07 -12.20
N ALA A 160 -47.55 -51.16 -12.96
CA ALA A 160 -47.88 -51.52 -14.37
C ALA A 160 -49.39 -51.91 -14.62
N PRO A 161 -49.87 -52.66 -15.67
CA PRO A 161 -49.33 -53.16 -16.99
C PRO A 161 -50.30 -53.17 -18.25
N THR A 162 -49.78 -53.66 -19.41
CA THR A 162 -50.23 -54.19 -20.78
C THR A 162 -51.71 -54.67 -21.07
N PRO A 163 -52.23 -55.14 -22.29
CA PRO A 163 -51.57 -55.94 -23.41
C PRO A 163 -52.18 -56.06 -24.90
N GLU A 164 -51.44 -56.79 -25.80
CA GLU A 164 -51.79 -57.79 -26.92
C GLU A 164 -52.48 -57.40 -28.29
N PRO A 165 -52.51 -58.23 -29.40
CA PRO A 165 -51.79 -59.49 -29.84
C PRO A 165 -51.43 -59.64 -31.37
N ALA A 166 -50.75 -60.75 -31.78
CA ALA A 166 -51.15 -61.67 -32.89
C ALA A 166 -50.15 -62.84 -33.20
N GLU A 167 -50.65 -64.09 -33.12
CA GLU A 167 -50.47 -65.34 -33.95
C GLU A 167 -49.08 -65.83 -34.47
N GLU A 168 -48.81 -67.11 -34.79
CA GLU A 168 -49.17 -68.48 -34.37
C GLU A 168 -48.13 -69.44 -35.06
N ARG A 169 -48.01 -70.72 -34.65
CA ARG A 169 -47.07 -71.79 -35.15
C ARG A 169 -45.62 -71.88 -34.61
N ARG A 170 -45.45 -72.15 -33.31
CA ARG A 170 -44.29 -72.91 -32.74
C ARG A 170 -44.74 -73.75 -31.53
N SER A 171 -45.77 -74.59 -31.70
CA SER A 171 -46.61 -75.03 -30.56
C SER A 171 -46.19 -76.29 -29.78
N PHE A 172 -45.12 -77.01 -30.14
CA PHE A 172 -44.68 -78.19 -29.35
C PHE A 172 -43.22 -78.14 -28.87
N LEU A 173 -42.27 -77.73 -29.73
CA LEU A 173 -40.86 -77.53 -29.33
C LEU A 173 -40.65 -76.27 -28.48
N GLY A 174 -41.46 -75.23 -28.69
CA GLY A 174 -41.42 -73.99 -27.90
C GLY A 174 -41.96 -74.17 -26.47
N LYS A 175 -42.79 -75.18 -26.22
CA LYS A 175 -43.43 -75.43 -24.92
C LYS A 175 -42.52 -76.18 -23.93
N VAL A 176 -41.63 -77.03 -24.44
CA VAL A 176 -40.59 -77.71 -23.64
C VAL A 176 -39.36 -76.81 -23.48
N MET A 177 -38.99 -76.05 -24.52
CA MET A 177 -37.91 -75.07 -24.44
C MET A 177 -38.23 -73.90 -23.49
N SER A 178 -39.48 -73.44 -23.38
CA SER A 178 -39.84 -72.36 -22.43
C SER A 178 -39.84 -72.82 -20.97
N PHE A 179 -40.17 -74.08 -20.71
CA PHE A 179 -40.20 -74.67 -19.37
C PHE A 179 -38.78 -74.82 -18.77
N LEU A 180 -37.80 -75.18 -19.60
CA LEU A 180 -36.37 -75.23 -19.23
C LEU A 180 -35.68 -73.86 -19.33
N ALA A 181 -36.08 -72.99 -20.27
CA ALA A 181 -35.48 -71.67 -20.41
C ALA A 181 -35.81 -70.74 -19.25
N THR A 182 -37.00 -70.82 -18.65
CA THR A 182 -37.40 -69.92 -17.56
C THR A 182 -36.49 -70.01 -16.32
N PRO A 183 -36.16 -71.21 -15.76
CA PRO A 183 -35.22 -71.31 -14.65
C PRO A 183 -33.78 -70.95 -15.07
N VAL A 184 -33.37 -71.30 -16.29
CA VAL A 184 -32.04 -71.00 -16.83
C VAL A 184 -31.83 -69.50 -17.05
N ILE A 185 -32.83 -68.78 -17.56
CA ILE A 185 -32.80 -67.31 -17.73
C ILE A 185 -32.69 -66.63 -16.36
N ARG A 186 -33.41 -67.12 -15.34
CA ARG A 186 -33.28 -66.58 -13.97
C ARG A 186 -31.89 -66.85 -13.37
N LEU A 187 -31.30 -68.00 -13.67
CA LEU A 187 -29.92 -68.32 -13.27
C LEU A 187 -28.92 -67.36 -13.95
N PHE A 188 -29.07 -67.11 -15.25
CA PHE A 188 -28.23 -66.14 -15.97
C PHE A 188 -28.43 -64.70 -15.48
N GLN A 189 -29.66 -64.31 -15.13
CA GLN A 189 -29.92 -63.01 -14.51
C GLN A 189 -29.24 -62.88 -13.14
N LEU A 190 -29.29 -63.90 -12.29
CA LEU A 190 -28.57 -63.92 -11.02
C LEU A 190 -27.06 -63.83 -11.21
N LEU A 191 -26.50 -64.60 -12.15
CA LEU A 191 -25.08 -64.55 -12.50
C LEU A 191 -24.68 -63.16 -13.02
N TYR A 192 -25.51 -62.53 -13.84
CA TYR A 192 -25.29 -61.18 -14.33
C TYR A 192 -25.32 -60.15 -13.19
N TYR A 193 -26.32 -60.19 -12.31
CA TYR A 193 -26.40 -59.30 -11.15
C TYR A 193 -25.22 -59.46 -10.20
N VAL A 194 -24.78 -60.71 -9.96
CA VAL A 194 -23.58 -60.99 -9.16
C VAL A 194 -22.33 -60.45 -9.85
N ALA A 195 -22.17 -60.67 -11.16
CA ALA A 195 -21.03 -60.15 -11.92
C ALA A 195 -20.97 -58.61 -11.90
N VAL A 196 -22.10 -57.93 -12.09
CA VAL A 196 -22.20 -56.46 -12.01
C VAL A 196 -21.91 -55.97 -10.59
N GLY A 197 -22.39 -56.67 -9.56
CA GLY A 197 -22.09 -56.36 -8.16
C GLY A 197 -20.59 -56.48 -7.85
N ILE A 198 -19.96 -57.55 -8.32
CA ILE A 198 -18.50 -57.76 -8.20
C ILE A 198 -17.76 -56.64 -8.94
N LEU A 199 -18.14 -56.33 -10.19
CA LEU A 199 -17.48 -55.28 -10.98
C LEU A 199 -17.60 -53.92 -10.30
N LYS A 200 -18.77 -53.57 -9.77
CA LYS A 200 -19.00 -52.31 -9.04
C LYS A 200 -18.15 -52.23 -7.78
N ASN A 201 -18.05 -53.32 -7.03
CA ASN A 201 -17.20 -53.38 -5.83
C ASN A 201 -15.72 -53.27 -6.18
N VAL A 202 -15.26 -53.94 -7.24
CA VAL A 202 -13.88 -53.83 -7.75
C VAL A 202 -13.57 -52.38 -8.15
N MET A 203 -14.48 -51.74 -8.89
CA MET A 203 -14.33 -50.34 -9.29
C MET A 203 -14.30 -49.38 -8.09
N TRP A 204 -15.11 -49.65 -7.07
CA TRP A 204 -15.14 -48.84 -5.85
C TRP A 204 -13.85 -48.98 -5.04
N VAL A 205 -13.33 -50.21 -4.90
CA VAL A 205 -12.04 -50.47 -4.25
C VAL A 205 -10.90 -49.82 -5.03
N LEU A 206 -10.89 -49.95 -6.36
CA LEU A 206 -9.87 -49.32 -7.21
C LEU A 206 -9.88 -47.80 -7.05
N TRP A 207 -11.07 -47.17 -7.05
CA TRP A 207 -11.24 -45.75 -6.79
C TRP A 207 -10.76 -45.33 -5.40
N PHE A 208 -11.04 -46.14 -4.38
CA PHE A 208 -10.59 -45.86 -3.02
C PHE A 208 -9.06 -45.93 -2.92
N LEU A 209 -8.44 -46.95 -3.52
CA LEU A 209 -7.00 -47.12 -3.55
C LEU A 209 -6.30 -45.97 -4.30
N THR A 210 -6.81 -45.56 -5.46
CA THR A 210 -6.23 -44.43 -6.21
C THR A 210 -6.34 -43.12 -5.43
N LYS A 211 -7.46 -42.88 -4.75
CA LYS A 211 -7.63 -41.71 -3.89
C LYS A 211 -6.68 -41.70 -2.69
N GLN A 212 -6.46 -42.86 -2.05
CA GLN A 212 -5.54 -42.97 -0.93
C GLN A 212 -4.08 -42.72 -1.36
N VAL A 213 -3.68 -43.27 -2.52
CA VAL A 213 -2.35 -43.03 -3.09
C VAL A 213 -2.17 -41.54 -3.43
N PHE A 214 -3.16 -40.91 -4.06
CA PHE A 214 -3.08 -39.49 -4.42
C PHE A 214 -2.92 -38.59 -3.19
N ASN A 215 -3.75 -38.77 -2.16
CA ASN A 215 -3.66 -37.99 -0.92
C ASN A 215 -2.32 -38.23 -0.17
N GLY A 216 -1.78 -39.45 -0.24
CA GLY A 216 -0.48 -39.79 0.35
C GLY A 216 0.69 -39.13 -0.38
N VAL A 217 0.67 -39.16 -1.73
CA VAL A 217 1.69 -38.52 -2.58
C VAL A 217 1.66 -37.01 -2.39
N GLU A 218 0.47 -36.41 -2.37
CA GLU A 218 0.28 -34.98 -2.13
C GLU A 218 0.88 -34.56 -0.76
N SER A 219 0.56 -35.27 0.32
CA SER A 219 1.11 -34.97 1.65
C SER A 219 2.64 -35.14 1.71
N CYS A 220 3.19 -36.12 1.00
CA CYS A 220 4.63 -36.35 0.93
C CYS A 220 5.34 -35.22 0.14
N LEU A 221 4.80 -34.83 -1.01
CA LEU A 221 5.32 -33.73 -1.82
C LEU A 221 5.27 -32.39 -1.07
N TYR A 222 4.20 -32.13 -0.30
CA TYR A 222 4.12 -30.92 0.52
C TYR A 222 5.15 -30.90 1.65
N ARG A 223 5.39 -32.02 2.34
CA ARG A 223 6.43 -32.10 3.38
C ARG A 223 7.84 -31.98 2.81
N LEU A 224 8.10 -32.59 1.67
CA LEU A 224 9.41 -32.52 1.01
C LEU A 224 9.65 -31.11 0.46
N GLY A 225 8.61 -30.48 -0.10
CA GLY A 225 8.63 -29.11 -0.60
C GLY A 225 8.84 -28.09 0.52
N SER A 226 8.17 -28.23 1.66
CA SER A 226 8.33 -27.29 2.79
C SER A 226 9.73 -27.35 3.40
N ALA A 227 10.29 -28.55 3.58
CA ALA A 227 11.67 -28.73 4.04
C ALA A 227 12.66 -28.12 3.05
N THR A 228 12.49 -28.37 1.75
CA THR A 228 13.36 -27.83 0.70
C THR A 228 13.32 -26.30 0.65
N MET A 229 12.14 -25.69 0.77
CA MET A 229 11.98 -24.23 0.80
C MET A 229 12.64 -23.60 2.03
N SER A 230 12.64 -24.27 3.18
CA SER A 230 13.35 -23.77 4.38
C SER A 230 14.86 -23.68 4.17
N TYR A 231 15.47 -24.64 3.48
CA TYR A 231 16.89 -24.57 3.14
C TYR A 231 17.20 -23.45 2.15
N PHE A 232 16.35 -23.25 1.13
CA PHE A 232 16.53 -22.15 0.18
C PHE A 232 16.36 -20.76 0.82
N LEU A 233 15.41 -20.60 1.75
CA LEU A 233 15.25 -19.36 2.50
C LEU A 233 16.45 -19.07 3.40
N ALA A 234 16.94 -20.08 4.13
CA ALA A 234 18.13 -19.95 4.98
C ALA A 234 19.39 -19.62 4.16
N ILE A 235 19.59 -20.28 3.02
CA ILE A 235 20.70 -19.97 2.10
C ILE A 235 20.54 -18.56 1.53
N GLY A 236 19.30 -18.15 1.19
CA GLY A 236 19.00 -16.81 0.66
C GLY A 236 19.30 -15.69 1.65
N GLU A 237 18.99 -15.88 2.94
CA GLU A 237 19.28 -14.91 3.99
C GLU A 237 20.79 -14.70 4.18
N GLU A 238 21.55 -15.80 4.23
CA GLU A 238 23.01 -15.73 4.34
C GLU A 238 23.66 -15.13 3.09
N LEU A 239 23.20 -15.51 1.89
CA LEU A 239 23.70 -14.94 0.63
C LEU A 239 23.36 -13.47 0.45
N ALA A 240 22.22 -12.99 0.96
CA ALA A 240 21.82 -11.59 0.90
C ALA A 240 22.59 -10.73 1.92
N SER A 241 23.00 -11.30 3.05
CA SER A 241 23.75 -10.59 4.09
C SER A 241 25.17 -10.19 3.65
N ILE A 242 25.80 -10.99 2.77
CA ILE A 242 27.16 -10.78 2.25
C ILE A 242 27.26 -9.51 1.37
N PRO A 243 26.46 -9.35 0.28
CA PRO A 243 26.49 -8.15 -0.55
C PRO A 243 26.02 -6.92 0.23
N TRP A 244 25.13 -7.05 1.23
CA TRP A 244 24.73 -5.92 2.07
C TRP A 244 25.91 -5.35 2.88
N LYS A 245 26.77 -6.22 3.42
CA LYS A 245 28.02 -5.80 4.09
C LYS A 245 28.97 -5.11 3.13
N VAL A 246 29.14 -5.64 1.92
CA VAL A 246 29.97 -5.03 0.86
C VAL A 246 29.42 -3.66 0.47
N LEU A 247 28.11 -3.55 0.26
CA LEU A 247 27.42 -2.30 -0.08
C LEU A 247 27.65 -1.23 0.99
N LYS A 248 27.58 -1.61 2.28
CA LYS A 248 27.84 -0.68 3.40
C LYS A 248 29.27 -0.14 3.37
N VAL A 249 30.25 -0.95 2.98
CA VAL A 249 31.65 -0.52 2.82
C VAL A 249 31.79 0.39 1.60
N VAL A 250 31.18 0.04 0.46
CA VAL A 250 31.18 0.84 -0.77
C VAL A 250 30.61 2.24 -0.52
N VAL A 251 29.49 2.36 0.21
CA VAL A 251 28.89 3.66 0.56
C VAL A 251 29.84 4.51 1.42
N LYS A 252 30.59 3.89 2.34
CA LYS A 252 31.61 4.62 3.14
C LYS A 252 32.75 5.14 2.26
N ILE A 253 33.22 4.32 1.31
CA ILE A 253 34.29 4.69 0.37
C ILE A 253 33.82 5.83 -0.55
N ILE A 254 32.63 5.72 -1.14
CA ILE A 254 32.04 6.77 -1.99
C ILE A 254 31.92 8.09 -1.22
N ARG A 255 31.45 8.06 0.04
CA ARG A 255 31.35 9.26 0.88
C ARG A 255 32.73 9.88 1.15
N ALA A 256 33.78 9.07 1.35
CA ALA A 256 35.14 9.56 1.53
C ALA A 256 35.68 10.21 0.24
N ILE A 257 35.50 9.55 -0.91
CA ILE A 257 35.89 10.08 -2.23
C ILE A 257 35.17 11.40 -2.51
N LEU A 258 33.87 11.48 -2.23
CA LEU A 258 33.09 12.71 -2.44
C LEU A 258 33.61 13.88 -1.59
N ARG A 259 34.04 13.61 -0.35
CA ARG A 259 34.69 14.64 0.49
C ARG A 259 36.00 15.10 -0.13
N ILE A 260 36.85 14.19 -0.59
CA ILE A 260 38.13 14.51 -1.23
C ILE A 260 37.89 15.34 -2.49
N LEU A 261 36.94 14.95 -3.34
CA LEU A 261 36.59 15.68 -4.55
C LEU A 261 36.05 17.08 -4.23
N CYS A 262 35.22 17.23 -3.20
CA CYS A 262 34.72 18.53 -2.75
C CYS A 262 35.88 19.43 -2.24
N CYS A 263 36.84 18.87 -1.52
CA CYS A 263 38.03 19.59 -1.09
C CYS A 263 38.89 20.04 -2.27
N LEU A 264 39.14 19.16 -3.25
CA LEU A 264 39.87 19.48 -4.47
C LEU A 264 39.17 20.57 -5.27
N LEU A 265 37.85 20.46 -5.45
CA LEU A 265 37.06 21.46 -6.15
C LEU A 265 37.16 22.84 -5.46
N LYS A 266 37.04 22.89 -4.13
CA LYS A 266 37.22 24.15 -3.37
C LYS A 266 38.63 24.73 -3.51
N ALA A 267 39.66 23.89 -3.61
CA ALA A 267 41.03 24.33 -3.81
C ALA A 267 41.21 24.91 -5.23
N VAL A 268 40.75 24.18 -6.24
CA VAL A 268 40.78 24.60 -7.66
C VAL A 268 39.99 25.89 -7.87
N CYS A 269 38.78 26.00 -7.32
CA CYS A 269 37.98 27.24 -7.37
C CYS A 269 38.69 28.42 -6.69
N ARG A 270 39.45 28.19 -5.61
CA ARG A 270 40.25 29.24 -4.97
C ARG A 270 41.45 29.67 -5.83
N VAL A 271 42.18 28.71 -6.40
CA VAL A 271 43.34 28.98 -7.25
C VAL A 271 42.94 29.69 -8.54
N LEU A 272 41.85 29.27 -9.19
CA LEU A 272 41.32 29.91 -10.40
C LEU A 272 40.60 31.24 -10.10
N GLY A 273 40.05 31.41 -8.91
CA GLY A 273 39.35 32.64 -8.53
C GLY A 273 40.24 33.88 -8.53
N ILE A 274 41.54 33.72 -8.25
CA ILE A 274 42.52 34.81 -8.27
C ILE A 274 42.76 35.34 -9.70
N PRO A 275 43.21 34.52 -10.67
CA PRO A 275 43.43 34.98 -12.04
C PRO A 275 42.13 35.36 -12.75
N VAL A 276 41.00 34.70 -12.46
CA VAL A 276 39.70 35.08 -13.05
C VAL A 276 39.25 36.45 -12.55
N ARG A 277 39.38 36.77 -11.25
CA ARG A 277 39.08 38.13 -10.74
C ARG A 277 39.98 39.17 -11.38
N VAL A 278 41.28 38.90 -11.49
CA VAL A 278 42.22 39.79 -12.19
C VAL A 278 41.83 39.98 -13.65
N LEU A 279 41.43 38.92 -14.36
CA LEU A 279 40.97 39.02 -15.75
C LEU A 279 39.68 39.85 -15.87
N VAL A 280 38.75 39.70 -14.92
CA VAL A 280 37.50 40.46 -14.86
C VAL A 280 37.78 41.93 -14.53
N ASP A 281 38.70 42.23 -13.60
CA ASP A 281 39.12 43.58 -13.27
C ASP A 281 39.85 44.26 -14.44
N VAL A 282 40.68 43.50 -15.17
CA VAL A 282 41.32 43.97 -16.41
C VAL A 282 40.31 44.17 -17.54
N ALA A 283 39.27 43.34 -17.64
CA ALA A 283 38.20 43.49 -18.65
C ALA A 283 37.22 44.63 -18.32
N THR A 284 37.07 45.00 -17.06
CA THR A 284 36.24 46.15 -16.63
C THR A 284 36.98 47.49 -16.74
N PHE A 285 38.32 47.47 -16.72
CA PHE A 285 39.16 48.67 -16.86
C PHE A 285 38.90 49.48 -18.16
N PRO A 286 38.77 48.86 -19.35
CA PRO A 286 38.41 49.56 -20.59
C PRO A 286 36.97 50.09 -20.57
N MET A 287 36.04 49.40 -19.91
CA MET A 287 34.63 49.79 -19.90
C MET A 287 34.39 51.08 -19.12
N HIS A 288 35.15 51.33 -18.04
CA HIS A 288 35.04 52.58 -17.29
C HIS A 288 35.80 53.76 -17.91
N THR A 289 36.90 53.50 -18.64
CA THR A 289 37.65 54.56 -19.34
C THR A 289 36.96 55.01 -20.63
N ILE A 290 36.32 54.10 -21.38
CA ILE A 290 35.54 54.45 -22.57
C ILE A 290 34.26 55.23 -22.20
N GLY A 291 33.69 55.00 -21.01
CA GLY A 291 32.52 55.75 -20.53
C GLY A 291 32.79 57.19 -20.11
N ALA A 292 34.01 57.54 -19.70
CA ALA A 292 34.35 58.88 -19.21
C ALA A 292 34.84 59.84 -20.32
N ALA A 293 35.45 59.31 -21.39
CA ALA A 293 35.95 60.10 -22.52
C ALA A 293 34.91 61.03 -23.19
N PRO A 294 33.66 60.60 -23.47
CA PRO A 294 32.69 61.49 -24.12
C PRO A 294 32.18 62.62 -23.20
N ILE A 295 32.20 62.44 -21.88
CA ILE A 295 31.74 63.46 -20.91
C ILE A 295 32.77 64.59 -20.84
N VAL A 296 34.06 64.25 -20.71
CA VAL A 296 35.14 65.24 -20.62
C VAL A 296 35.29 66.01 -21.95
N CYS A 297 35.18 65.33 -23.10
CA CYS A 297 35.19 66.00 -24.40
C CYS A 297 34.01 66.98 -24.58
N LYS A 298 32.82 66.64 -24.04
CA LYS A 298 31.65 67.53 -24.08
C LYS A 298 31.89 68.80 -23.25
N ASP A 299 32.44 68.67 -22.04
CA ASP A 299 32.68 69.82 -21.16
C ASP A 299 33.79 70.73 -21.70
N ILE A 300 34.86 70.16 -22.30
CA ILE A 300 35.91 70.95 -22.96
C ILE A 300 35.34 71.70 -24.18
N ALA A 301 34.51 71.05 -24.99
CA ALA A 301 33.90 71.69 -26.16
C ALA A 301 32.96 72.84 -25.77
N VAL A 302 32.16 72.67 -24.72
CA VAL A 302 31.28 73.72 -24.19
C VAL A 302 32.11 74.86 -23.57
N GLY A 303 33.17 74.55 -22.84
CA GLY A 303 34.08 75.56 -22.28
C GLY A 303 34.81 76.37 -23.35
N LEU A 304 35.33 75.71 -24.39
CA LEU A 304 35.98 76.38 -25.52
C LEU A 304 35.00 77.23 -26.32
N GLY A 305 33.77 76.74 -26.54
CA GLY A 305 32.70 77.50 -27.17
C GLY A 305 32.35 78.77 -26.40
N GLY A 306 32.20 78.66 -25.07
CA GLY A 306 31.94 79.82 -24.20
C GLY A 306 33.07 80.85 -24.22
N ALA A 307 34.34 80.41 -24.24
CA ALA A 307 35.49 81.30 -24.34
C ALA A 307 35.54 82.06 -25.68
N ILE A 308 35.25 81.37 -26.79
CA ILE A 308 35.18 81.98 -28.12
C ILE A 308 34.03 83.01 -28.19
N SER A 309 32.86 82.70 -27.61
CA SER A 309 31.73 83.64 -27.54
C SER A 309 32.09 84.91 -26.77
N LEU A 310 32.74 84.78 -25.60
CA LEU A 310 33.19 85.95 -24.82
C LEU A 310 34.21 86.79 -25.60
N LEU A 311 35.08 86.15 -26.37
CA LEU A 311 36.09 86.84 -27.16
C LEU A 311 35.47 87.63 -28.30
N PHE A 312 34.45 87.09 -28.96
CA PHE A 312 33.65 87.82 -29.95
C PHE A 312 32.85 88.96 -29.30
N ASP A 313 32.18 88.74 -28.17
CA ASP A 313 31.44 89.80 -27.48
C ASP A 313 32.35 90.94 -27.02
N ALA A 314 33.56 90.64 -26.53
CA ALA A 314 34.56 91.64 -26.18
C ALA A 314 35.08 92.39 -27.42
N ALA A 315 35.34 91.70 -28.53
CA ALA A 315 35.77 92.33 -29.78
C ALA A 315 34.68 93.23 -30.37
N PHE A 316 33.42 92.77 -30.41
CA PHE A 316 32.30 93.57 -30.89
C PHE A 316 31.94 94.70 -29.92
N GLY A 317 32.03 94.48 -28.61
CA GLY A 317 31.82 95.52 -27.60
C GLY A 317 32.86 96.65 -27.69
N THR A 318 34.14 96.30 -27.85
CA THR A 318 35.22 97.28 -28.01
C THR A 318 35.13 98.01 -29.36
N MET A 319 34.79 97.31 -30.45
CA MET A 319 34.52 97.98 -31.73
C MET A 319 33.31 98.91 -31.63
N GLY A 320 32.22 98.50 -30.96
CA GLY A 320 31.05 99.33 -30.72
C GLY A 320 31.37 100.62 -29.96
N SER A 321 32.22 100.55 -28.91
CA SER A 321 32.67 101.75 -28.20
C SER A 321 33.59 102.61 -29.06
N LEU A 322 34.47 102.02 -29.85
CA LEU A 322 35.35 102.73 -30.78
C LEU A 322 34.54 103.46 -31.86
N PHE A 323 33.52 102.82 -32.42
CA PHE A 323 32.60 103.44 -33.37
C PHE A 323 31.83 104.59 -32.72
N GLN A 324 31.38 104.48 -31.46
CA GLN A 324 30.77 105.60 -30.74
C GLN A 324 31.75 106.76 -30.51
N VAL A 325 33.01 106.49 -30.17
CA VAL A 325 34.04 107.52 -29.98
C VAL A 325 34.36 108.21 -31.31
N ILE A 326 34.54 107.46 -32.39
CA ILE A 326 34.77 108.01 -33.73
C ILE A 326 33.56 108.84 -34.16
N PHE A 327 32.33 108.36 -33.97
CA PHE A 327 31.12 109.13 -34.30
C PHE A 327 31.02 110.42 -33.48
N SER A 328 31.37 110.37 -32.19
CA SER A 328 31.47 111.55 -31.31
C SER A 328 32.52 112.55 -31.78
N ILE A 329 33.71 112.08 -32.19
CA ILE A 329 34.80 112.92 -32.70
C ILE A 329 34.43 113.51 -34.06
N CYS A 330 33.85 112.74 -34.98
CA CYS A 330 33.32 113.26 -36.25
C CYS A 330 32.23 114.31 -36.03
N LYS A 331 31.34 114.11 -35.04
CA LYS A 331 30.34 115.11 -34.65
C LYS A 331 30.99 116.35 -34.05
N ARG A 332 32.05 116.22 -33.25
CA ARG A 332 32.77 117.34 -32.63
C ARG A 332 33.63 118.14 -33.62
N ILE A 333 34.24 117.48 -34.60
CA ILE A 333 35.06 118.12 -35.67
C ILE A 333 34.15 118.74 -36.74
N GLY A 334 33.04 118.08 -37.10
CA GLY A 334 32.03 118.66 -37.98
C GLY A 334 31.41 119.95 -37.42
N TYR A 335 31.34 120.09 -36.10
CA TYR A 335 30.91 121.33 -35.42
C TYR A 335 32.02 122.37 -35.20
N ARG A 336 33.32 121.99 -35.31
CA ARG A 336 34.45 122.89 -34.99
C ARG A 336 35.10 123.53 -36.23
N VAL A 337 34.95 122.94 -37.41
CA VAL A 337 35.41 123.57 -38.67
C VAL A 337 34.53 124.76 -39.08
N THR A 338 33.34 124.90 -38.49
CA THR A 338 32.41 126.00 -38.78
C THR A 338 32.49 127.20 -37.83
N PHE A 339 33.37 127.23 -36.81
CA PHE A 339 33.30 128.25 -35.75
C PHE A 339 34.58 128.99 -35.29
N ASP A 340 35.73 128.88 -35.97
CA ASP A 340 36.88 129.78 -35.71
C ASP A 340 37.45 130.37 -37.01
N ASN A 341 36.65 131.25 -37.61
CA ASN A 341 37.10 132.37 -38.41
C ASN A 341 37.06 133.62 -37.49
N SER A 342 38.04 134.52 -37.61
CA SER A 342 38.10 135.94 -37.15
C SER A 342 38.74 136.32 -35.78
N GLY A 343 39.78 137.18 -35.83
CA GLY A 343 40.22 138.12 -34.77
C GLY A 343 41.69 137.97 -34.27
N GLU A 344 42.71 138.53 -34.97
CA GLU A 344 43.44 139.81 -34.70
C GLU A 344 44.58 139.78 -33.62
N LEU A 345 45.84 139.62 -34.06
CA LEU A 345 47.00 140.54 -33.95
C LEU A 345 48.30 139.88 -34.46
#